data_AF-A0A1H8FDD1-F1
#
_entry.id   AF-A0A1H8FDD1-F1
#
_cell.length_a   1.000
_cell.length_b   1.000
_cell.length_c   1.000
_cell.angle_alpha   90.00
_cell.angle_beta   90.00
_cell.angle_gamma   90.00
#
_symmetry.space_group_name_H-M   'P 1'
#
loop_
_entity.id
_entity.type
_entity.pdbx_description
1 polymer ?
#
loop_
_entity_poly.entity_id
_entity_poly.type
_entity_poly.pdbx_seq_one_letter_code
_entity_poly.pdbx_strand_id
1 'polypeptide(L)' 'MATVKISNSLNEQQLLMLKLFKKPLPEEDFQQLRRLAVKLLGQQLDKTTEAWENQQQITAEHYETLSKGHFRRSSK' A
#
# COMPACT_ATOMS: atom_id res chain seq x y z
N MET A 1 12.42 -17.53 -5.17
CA MET A 1 11.15 -17.06 -4.59
C MET A 1 11.44 -16.48 -3.22
N ALA A 2 11.27 -15.18 -3.01
CA ALA A 2 11.51 -14.56 -1.70
C ALA A 2 10.35 -14.91 -0.76
N THR A 3 10.63 -15.71 0.27
CA THR A 3 9.66 -16.04 1.31
C THR A 3 9.63 -14.90 2.33
N VAL A 4 8.57 -14.09 2.30
CA VAL A 4 8.32 -13.09 3.34
C VAL A 4 8.01 -13.86 4.63
N LYS A 5 9.00 -13.96 5.53
CA LYS A 5 8.79 -14.46 6.90
C LYS A 5 7.89 -13.46 7.64
N ILE A 6 6.59 -13.71 7.63
CA ILE A 6 5.66 -13.01 8.52
C ILE A 6 5.97 -13.53 9.92
N SER A 7 6.51 -12.68 10.80
CA SER A 7 6.65 -13.04 12.21
C SER A 7 5.26 -13.33 12.77
N ASN A 8 5.03 -14.54 13.26
CA ASN A 8 3.72 -14.97 13.78
C ASN A 8 3.23 -14.18 15.01
N SER A 9 4.05 -13.28 15.57
CA SER A 9 3.71 -12.45 16.72
C SER A 9 3.31 -11.04 16.28
N LEU A 10 2.12 -10.63 16.70
CA LEU A 10 1.69 -9.23 16.61
C LEU A 10 2.55 -8.36 17.53
N ASN A 11 2.88 -7.15 17.09
CA ASN A 11 3.58 -6.18 17.94
C ASN A 11 2.63 -5.56 18.98
N GLU A 12 3.20 -4.81 19.94
CA GLU A 12 2.44 -4.24 21.06
C GLU A 12 1.29 -3.33 20.60
N GLN A 13 1.52 -2.52 19.57
CA GLN A 13 0.51 -1.63 19.00
C GLN A 13 -0.64 -2.40 18.36
N GLN A 14 -0.35 -3.47 17.61
CA GLN A 14 -1.35 -4.35 17.02
C GLN A 14 -2.17 -5.07 18.10
N LEU A 15 -1.53 -5.54 19.18
CA LEU A 15 -2.21 -6.15 20.31
C LEU A 15 -3.13 -5.16 21.05
N LEU A 16 -2.71 -3.90 21.21
CA LEU A 16 -3.56 -2.86 21.81
C LEU A 16 -4.80 -2.61 20.95
N MET A 17 -4.65 -2.50 19.64
CA MET A 17 -5.79 -2.30 18.73
C MET A 17 -6.80 -3.45 18.82
N LEU A 18 -6.35 -4.70 18.84
CA LEU A 18 -7.25 -5.85 18.99
C LEU A 18 -7.97 -5.86 20.34
N LYS A 19 -7.32 -5.39 21.42
CA LYS A 19 -7.97 -5.26 22.73
C LYS A 19 -9.11 -4.23 22.71
N LEU A 20 -8.99 -3.15 21.92
CA LEU A 20 -10.07 -2.16 21.75
C LEU A 20 -11.31 -2.78 21.10
N PHE A 21 -11.13 -3.74 20.20
CA PHE A 21 -12.22 -4.41 19.46
C PHE A 21 -12.65 -5.74 20.07
N LYS A 22 -12.46 -5.93 21.39
CA LYS A 22 -12.87 -7.17 22.07
C LYS A 22 -14.38 -7.45 21.97
N LYS A 23 -15.18 -6.40 21.80
CA LYS A 23 -16.60 -6.49 21.43
C LYS A 23 -16.75 -6.04 19.98
N PRO A 24 -17.63 -6.68 19.18
CA PRO A 24 -17.92 -6.20 17.84
C PRO A 24 -18.43 -4.76 17.91
N LEU A 25 -17.91 -3.92 17.04
CA LEU A 25 -18.37 -2.55 16.87
C LEU A 25 -19.78 -2.56 16.25
N PRO A 26 -20.60 -1.54 16.52
CA PRO A 26 -21.74 -1.23 15.68
C PRO A 26 -21.31 -1.11 14.21
N GLU A 27 -22.16 -1.55 13.28
CA GLU A 27 -21.81 -1.60 11.85
C GLU A 27 -21.38 -0.22 11.30
N GLU A 28 -22.04 0.85 11.74
CA GLU A 28 -21.70 2.21 11.32
C GLU A 28 -20.27 2.62 11.74
N ASP A 29 -19.91 2.34 12.99
CA ASP A 29 -18.57 2.62 13.53
C ASP A 29 -17.50 1.76 12.83
N PHE A 30 -17.81 0.49 12.59
CA PHE A 30 -16.93 -0.41 11.84
C PHE A 30 -16.66 0.10 10.42
N GLN A 31 -17.70 0.53 9.71
CA GLN A 31 -17.56 1.06 8.35
C GLN A 31 -16.73 2.35 8.32
N GLN A 32 -16.90 3.23 9.29
CA GLN A 32 -16.07 4.44 9.42
C GLN A 32 -14.61 4.08 9.66
N LEU A 33 -14.34 3.16 10.59
CA LEU A 33 -12.98 2.72 10.91
C LEU A 33 -12.32 2.04 9.71
N ARG A 34 -13.06 1.20 8.99
CA ARG A 34 -12.60 0.56 7.75
C ARG A 34 -12.21 1.59 6.69
N ARG A 35 -13.05 2.61 6.46
CA ARG A 35 -12.76 3.68 5.49
C ARG A 35 -11.49 4.45 5.87
N LEU A 36 -11.32 4.77 7.16
CA LEU A 36 -10.13 5.44 7.66
C LEU A 36 -8.88 4.59 7.49
N ALA A 37 -8.94 3.30 7.83
CA ALA A 37 -7.83 2.37 7.65
C ALA A 37 -7.40 2.27 6.18
N VAL A 38 -8.34 2.12 5.26
CA VAL A 38 -8.05 2.08 3.82
C VAL A 38 -7.41 3.38 3.34
N LYS A 39 -7.94 4.55 3.78
CA LYS A 39 -7.36 5.85 3.44
C LYS A 39 -5.90 5.98 3.89
N LEU A 40 -5.62 5.58 5.14
CA LEU A 40 -4.26 5.62 5.69
C LEU A 40 -3.30 4.68 4.95
N LEU A 41 -3.77 3.47 4.62
CA LEU A 41 -2.98 2.51 3.84
C LEU A 41 -2.68 3.04 2.43
N GLY A 42 -3.66 3.65 1.76
CA GLY A 42 -3.45 4.31 0.46
C GLY A 42 -2.39 5.40 0.55
N GLN A 43 -2.49 6.30 1.53
CA GLN A 43 -1.49 7.34 1.74
C GLN A 43 -0.09 6.79 2.04
N GLN A 44 0.00 5.66 2.77
CA GLN A 44 1.28 5.02 3.05
C GLN A 44 1.88 4.40 1.78
N LEU A 45 1.05 3.80 0.93
CA LEU A 45 1.48 3.27 -0.37
C LEU A 45 1.99 4.39 -1.28
N ASP A 46 1.27 5.51 -1.37
CA ASP A 46 1.69 6.67 -2.16
C ASP A 46 3.06 7.16 -1.71
N LYS A 47 3.25 7.39 -0.41
CA LYS A 47 4.54 7.82 0.16
C LYS A 47 5.66 6.81 -0.09
N THR A 48 5.36 5.51 0.02
CA THR A 48 6.35 4.46 -0.19
C THR A 48 6.76 4.38 -1.66
N THR A 49 5.78 4.53 -2.57
CA THR A 49 6.00 4.57 -4.01
C THR A 49 6.83 5.78 -4.38
N GLU A 50 6.47 6.97 -3.92
CA GLU A 50 7.20 8.21 -4.17
C GLU A 50 8.64 8.14 -3.64
N ALA A 51 8.85 7.59 -2.43
CA ALA A 51 10.19 7.37 -1.89
C ALA A 51 11.02 6.42 -2.75
N TRP A 52 10.41 5.34 -3.26
CA TRP A 52 11.07 4.39 -4.14
C TRP A 52 11.39 5.00 -5.52
N GLU A 53 10.45 5.75 -6.11
CA GLU A 53 10.65 6.47 -7.38
C GLU A 53 11.81 7.46 -7.28
N ASN A 54 11.85 8.24 -6.20
CA ASN A 54 12.94 9.18 -5.93
C ASN A 54 14.30 8.48 -5.79
N GLN A 55 14.35 7.34 -5.12
CA GLN A 55 15.59 6.54 -5.00
C GLN A 55 16.07 5.99 -6.34
N GLN A 56 15.13 5.61 -7.23
CA GLN A 56 15.43 5.07 -8.55
C GLN A 56 15.54 6.16 -9.64
N GLN A 57 15.45 7.43 -9.27
CA GLN A 57 15.44 8.58 -10.19
C GLN A 57 14.37 8.45 -11.30
N ILE A 58 13.24 7.83 -10.97
CA ILE A 58 12.12 7.69 -11.90
C ILE A 58 11.40 9.03 -11.97
N THR A 59 11.48 9.66 -13.14
CA THR A 59 10.81 10.93 -13.43
C THR A 59 9.54 10.70 -14.25
N ALA A 60 8.69 11.72 -14.38
CA ALA A 60 7.51 11.65 -15.25
C ALA A 60 7.87 11.26 -16.70
N GLU A 61 9.04 11.69 -17.19
CA GLU A 61 9.55 11.33 -18.52
C GLU A 61 9.86 9.84 -18.68
N HIS A 62 10.26 9.16 -17.58
CA HIS A 62 10.42 7.70 -17.58
C HIS A 62 9.09 6.99 -17.83
N TYR A 63 8.02 7.44 -17.17
CA TYR A 63 6.68 6.89 -17.39
C TYR A 63 6.17 7.16 -18.81
N GLU A 64 6.42 8.35 -19.33
CA GLU A 64 6.06 8.69 -20.72
C GLU A 64 6.82 7.80 -21.73
N THR A 65 8.10 7.54 -21.50
CA THR A 65 8.92 6.65 -22.34
C THR A 65 8.42 5.20 -22.27
N LEU A 66 8.10 4.69 -21.08
CA LEU A 66 7.53 3.34 -20.90
C LEU A 66 6.16 3.19 -21.59
N SER A 67 5.27 4.17 -21.43
CA SER A 67 3.95 4.16 -22.06
C SER A 67 4.04 4.09 -23.58
N LYS A 68 4.96 4.85 -24.20
CA LYS A 68 5.20 4.86 -25.65
C LYS A 68 5.95 3.63 -26.14
N GLY A 69 6.76 3.00 -25.28
CA GLY A 69 7.49 1.76 -25.59
C GLY A 69 6.58 0.57 -25.87
N HIS A 70 5.45 0.46 -25.17
CA HIS A 70 4.47 -0.62 -25.39
C HIS A 70 3.79 -0.55 -26.76
N PHE A 71 3.67 0.63 -27.36
CA PHE A 71 3.06 0.81 -28.68
C PHE A 71 4.02 0.62 -29.86
N ARG A 72 5.30 0.29 -29.60
CA ARG A 72 6.31 0.10 -30.64
C ARG A 72 6.89 -1.31 -30.63
N ARG A 73 6.05 -2.30 -30.93
CA ARG A 73 6.50 -3.42 -31.77
C ARG A 73 5.83 -3.25 -33.14
N SER A 74 6.40 -2.35 -33.95
CA SER A 74 6.11 -2.35 -35.39
C SER A 74 6.56 -3.71 -35.90
N SER A 75 5.60 -4.56 -36.26
CA SER A 75 5.85 -5.78 -37.02
C SER A 75 6.65 -5.39 -38.26
N LYS A 76 7.91 -5.79 -38.31
CA LYS A 76 8.67 -5.91 -39.55
C LYS A 76 8.97 -7.39 -39.72
#